data_AF-A0A661BYU7-F1
#
_entry.id   AF-A0A661BYU7-F1
#
_cell.length_a   1.000
_cell.length_b   1.000
_cell.length_c   1.000
_cell.angle_alpha   90.00
_cell.angle_beta   90.00
_cell.angle_gamma   90.00
#
_symmetry.space_group_name_H-M   'P 1'
#
loop_
_entity.id
_entity.type
_entity.pdbx_description
1 polymer ?
#
loop_
_entity_poly.entity_id
_entity_poly.type
_entity_poly.pdbx_seq_one_letter_code
_entity_poly.pdbx_strand_id
1 'polypeptide(L)' 'FCVGCHMPDGTGNTALGAPNLTNNIWLYGGSPRSIKESIAKGRGGQMPAHSEFLGKDKSHVLAAYIYSLSHEPD' A
#
# COMPACT_ATOMS: atom_id res chain seq x y z
N PHE A 1 3.08 -12.10 -16.85
CA PHE A 1 3.40 -12.42 -15.44
C PHE A 1 3.00 -11.27 -14.48
N CYS A 2 1.76 -10.78 -14.54
CA CYS A 2 1.24 -9.76 -13.61
C CYS A 2 0.18 -10.34 -12.67
N VAL A 3 -0.69 -11.19 -13.26
CA VAL A 3 -1.83 -11.85 -12.59
C VAL A 3 -1.43 -12.72 -11.39
N GLY A 4 -0.19 -13.19 -11.32
CA GLY A 4 0.29 -14.00 -10.20
C GLY A 4 0.35 -13.22 -8.88
N CYS A 5 0.56 -11.90 -8.93
CA CYS A 5 0.57 -11.05 -7.75
C CYS A 5 -0.66 -10.13 -7.69
N HIS A 6 -1.12 -9.62 -8.84
CA HIS A 6 -2.20 -8.63 -8.90
C HIS A 6 -3.59 -9.24 -9.11
N MET A 7 -3.71 -10.57 -9.06
CA MET A 7 -4.93 -11.33 -9.38
C MET A 7 -5.36 -11.19 -10.86
N PRO A 8 -6.20 -12.10 -11.38
CA PRO A 8 -6.64 -12.05 -12.78
C PRO A 8 -7.44 -10.79 -13.15
N ASP A 9 -8.15 -10.22 -12.20
CA ASP A 9 -8.97 -9.00 -12.36
C ASP A 9 -8.19 -7.72 -12.03
N GLY A 10 -6.92 -7.80 -11.61
CA GLY A 10 -6.10 -6.65 -11.26
C GLY A 10 -6.42 -6.06 -9.88
N THR A 11 -7.24 -6.72 -9.06
CA THR A 11 -7.65 -6.20 -7.74
C THR A 11 -6.55 -6.21 -6.69
N GLY A 12 -5.40 -6.82 -6.98
CA GLY A 12 -4.27 -6.88 -6.06
C GLY A 12 -4.36 -8.06 -5.09
N ASN A 13 -3.29 -8.25 -4.31
CA ASN A 13 -3.21 -9.28 -3.28
C ASN A 13 -2.60 -8.67 -2.02
N THR A 14 -3.44 -8.44 -1.01
CA THR A 14 -3.06 -7.80 0.26
C THR A 14 -2.06 -8.64 1.05
N ALA A 15 -2.09 -9.97 0.95
CA ALA A 15 -1.14 -10.84 1.64
C ALA A 15 0.30 -10.67 1.11
N LEU A 16 0.46 -10.30 -0.16
CA LEU A 16 1.74 -9.98 -0.78
C LEU A 16 2.07 -8.48 -0.74
N GLY A 17 1.12 -7.64 -0.32
CA GLY A 17 1.20 -6.18 -0.46
C GLY A 17 1.10 -5.70 -1.91
N ALA A 18 0.61 -6.53 -2.84
CA ALA A 18 0.46 -6.16 -4.25
C ALA A 18 -0.78 -5.24 -4.41
N PRO A 19 -0.61 -4.00 -4.92
CA PRO A 19 -1.70 -3.02 -4.96
C PRO A 19 -2.77 -3.38 -5.99
N ASN A 20 -3.98 -2.87 -5.75
CA ASN A 20 -5.07 -2.87 -6.71
C ASN A 20 -4.74 -1.92 -7.88
N LEU A 21 -4.81 -2.42 -9.11
CA LEU A 21 -4.51 -1.69 -10.35
C LEU A 21 -5.77 -1.15 -11.06
N THR A 22 -6.96 -1.44 -10.54
CA THR A 22 -8.26 -1.05 -11.11
C THR A 22 -8.87 0.19 -10.44
N ASN A 23 -8.24 0.71 -9.38
CA ASN A 23 -8.69 1.92 -8.68
C ASN A 23 -7.78 3.13 -8.98
N ASN A 24 -8.13 4.29 -8.40
CA ASN A 24 -7.41 5.54 -8.63
C ASN A 24 -6.37 5.87 -7.52
N ILE A 25 -5.92 4.88 -6.75
CA ILE A 25 -4.99 5.07 -5.63
C ILE A 25 -3.58 4.65 -6.05
N TRP A 26 -2.65 5.61 -6.14
CA TRP A 26 -1.30 5.37 -6.66
C TRP A 26 -0.20 5.95 -5.76
N LEU A 27 0.58 5.09 -5.09
CA LEU A 27 1.72 5.51 -4.26
C LEU A 27 2.89 6.08 -5.09
N TYR A 28 3.10 5.56 -6.30
CA TYR A 28 4.22 5.92 -7.18
C TYR A 28 3.79 6.70 -8.44
N GLY A 29 2.56 7.20 -8.45
CA GLY A 29 1.93 7.94 -9.55
C GLY A 29 1.28 7.05 -10.62
N GLY A 30 0.08 7.45 -11.06
CA GLY A 30 -0.75 6.71 -12.04
C GLY A 30 -0.57 7.14 -13.51
N SER A 31 0.39 8.02 -13.82
CA SER A 31 0.62 8.45 -15.21
C SER A 31 1.20 7.29 -16.05
N PRO A 32 0.97 7.25 -17.38
CA PRO A 32 1.57 6.22 -18.24
C PRO A 32 3.09 6.15 -18.13
N ARG A 33 3.75 7.30 -17.91
CA ARG A 33 5.20 7.37 -17.69
C ARG A 33 5.59 6.71 -16.36
N SER A 34 4.90 7.04 -15.26
CA SER A 34 5.16 6.49 -13.92
C SER A 34 4.91 4.99 -13.85
N ILE A 35 3.87 4.50 -14.53
CA ILE A 35 3.55 3.08 -14.63
C ILE A 35 4.65 2.34 -15.41
N LYS A 36 5.05 2.85 -16.57
CA LYS A 36 6.16 2.27 -17.35
C LYS A 36 7.45 2.18 -16.55
N GLU A 37 7.78 3.23 -15.80
CA GLU A 37 8.97 3.21 -14.94
C GLU A 37 8.87 2.17 -13.82
N SER A 38 7.70 2.05 -13.18
CA SER A 38 7.48 1.06 -12.11
C SER A 38 7.56 -0.38 -12.63
N ILE A 39 7.08 -0.64 -13.85
CA ILE A 39 7.20 -1.96 -14.49
C ILE A 39 8.66 -2.23 -14.89
N ALA A 40 9.35 -1.24 -15.47
CA ALA A 40 10.71 -1.42 -15.99
C ALA A 40 11.77 -1.55 -14.89
N LYS A 41 11.63 -0.80 -13.79
CA LYS A 41 12.64 -0.73 -12.71
C LYS A 41 12.22 -1.46 -11.44
N GLY A 42 10.96 -1.90 -11.34
CA GLY A 42 10.40 -2.41 -10.10
C GLY A 42 10.20 -1.32 -9.03
N ARG A 43 9.67 -1.74 -7.88
CA ARG A 43 9.49 -0.92 -6.66
C ARG A 43 9.81 -1.77 -5.43
N GLY A 44 10.40 -1.15 -4.41
CA GLY A 44 10.77 -1.78 -3.14
C GLY A 44 10.45 -0.87 -1.96
N GLY A 45 9.16 -0.55 -1.77
CA GLY A 45 8.72 0.26 -0.64
C GLY A 45 8.97 -0.45 0.68
N GLN A 46 9.43 0.29 1.69
CA GLN A 46 9.69 -0.25 3.02
C GLN A 46 8.94 0.58 4.06
N MET A 47 8.16 -0.10 4.90
CA MET A 47 7.59 0.47 6.13
C MET A 47 8.49 0.01 7.30
N PRO A 48 9.32 0.89 7.89
CA PRO A 48 10.19 0.50 9.00
C PRO A 48 9.40 0.01 10.21
N ALA A 49 9.96 -0.92 11.00
CA ALA A 49 9.32 -1.31 12.24
C ALA A 49 9.25 -0.13 13.21
N HIS A 50 8.06 0.16 13.73
CA HIS A 50 7.84 1.29 14.64
C HIS A 50 8.02 0.94 16.13
N SER A 51 8.22 -0.34 16.45
CA SER A 51 8.28 -0.85 17.82
C SER A 51 9.45 -0.30 18.62
N GLU A 52 10.62 -0.14 18.01
CA GLU A 52 11.83 0.30 18.72
C GLU A 52 11.76 1.78 19.15
N PHE A 53 11.06 2.61 18.38
CA PHE A 53 11.01 4.04 18.63
C PHE A 53 9.70 4.53 19.29
N LEU A 54 8.55 3.90 18.99
CA LEU A 54 7.27 4.24 19.64
C LEU A 54 6.99 3.37 20.87
N GLY A 55 7.45 2.11 20.88
CA GLY A 55 6.98 1.12 21.82
C GLY A 55 5.51 0.70 21.56
N LYS A 56 5.08 -0.36 22.25
CA LYS A 56 3.78 -1.02 22.00
C LYS A 56 2.58 -0.07 22.16
N ASP A 57 2.54 0.70 23.25
CA ASP A 57 1.36 1.50 23.60
C ASP A 57 1.12 2.62 22.59
N LYS A 58 2.16 3.38 22.23
CA LYS A 58 2.05 4.44 21.22
C LYS A 58 1.77 3.88 19.83
N SER A 59 2.38 2.75 19.45
CA SER A 59 2.04 2.08 18.19
C SER A 59 0.57 1.66 18.14
N HIS A 60 0.00 1.22 19.26
CA HIS A 60 -1.41 0.84 19.34
C HIS A 60 -2.35 2.04 19.16
N VAL A 61 -2.07 3.15 19.86
CA VAL A 61 -2.84 4.40 19.71
C VAL A 61 -2.74 4.94 18.29
N LEU A 62 -1.54 4.93 17.69
CA LEU A 62 -1.34 5.40 16.32
C LEU A 62 -2.07 4.51 15.30
N ALA A 63 -2.09 3.19 15.50
CA ALA A 63 -2.86 2.28 14.66
C ALA A 63 -4.38 2.59 14.75
N ALA A 64 -4.90 2.86 15.95
CA ALA A 64 -6.29 3.25 16.14
C ALA A 64 -6.61 4.58 15.44
N TYR A 65 -5.70 5.56 15.51
CA TYR A 65 -5.86 6.84 14.81
C TYR A 65 -5.88 6.68 13.29
N ILE A 66 -4.94 5.91 12.72
CA ILE A 66 -4.93 5.65 11.26
C ILE A 66 -6.21 4.93 10.83
N TYR A 67 -6.72 4.01 11.67
CA TYR A 67 -7.98 3.33 11.41
C TYR A 67 -9.19 4.27 11.45
N SER A 68 -9.20 5.25 12.36
CA SER A 68 -10.30 6.23 12.41
C SER A 68 -10.33 7.16 11.20
N LEU A 69 -9.18 7.46 10.58
CA LEU A 69 -9.12 8.31 9.37
C LEU A 69 -9.89 7.73 8.18
N SER A 70 -10.10 6.41 8.14
CA SER A 70 -10.89 5.75 7.10
C SER A 70 -12.35 5.49 7.50
N HIS A 71 -12.76 5.92 8.70
CA HIS A 71 -14.10 5.71 9.27
C HIS A 71 -14.61 6.98 9.99
N GLU A 72 -14.35 8.16 9.41
CA GLU A 72 -14.89 9.41 9.98
C GLU A 72 -16.43 9.32 10.06
N PRO A 73 -17.03 9.67 11.20
CA PRO A 73 -18.48 9.79 11.30
C PRO A 73 -18.95 10.96 10.43
N ASP A 74 -20.02 10.75 9.67
CA ASP A 74 -20.65 11.76 8.80
C ASP A 74 -20.95 13.10 9.52
#